data_AF-A0A9X9A679-F1
#
_entry.id   AF-A0A9X9A679-F1
#
_cell.length_a   1.000
_cell.length_b   1.000
_cell.length_c   1.000
_cell.angle_alpha   90.00
_cell.angle_beta   90.00
_cell.angle_gamma   90.00
#
_symmetry.space_group_name_H-M   'P 1'
#
loop_
_entity.id
_entity.type
_entity.pdbx_description
1 polymer ?
#
loop_
_entity_poly.entity_id
_entity_poly.type
_entity_poly.pdbx_seq_one_letter_code
_entity_poly.pdbx_strand_id
1 'polypeptide(L)'
;YIYSHDIPDVFNVSEKEYDKTYDELFHLSVELQEIFIKNNQEPWYSFDMIVTSEGKVKIHYGYTKWYQSTFGPNDRVDYFEYKYLGKKPSNENERRKFEEMKEYEEQNKS
;
A
#
# COMPACT_ATOMS: atom_id res chain seq x y z
N TYR A 1 -14.67 -2.59 -4.62
CA TYR A 1 -14.02 -1.43 -3.97
C TYR A 1 -13.84 -0.35 -5.03
N ILE A 2 -13.63 0.92 -4.63
CA ILE A 2 -13.38 2.05 -5.52
C ILE A 2 -11.91 2.43 -5.33
N TYR A 3 -11.16 2.63 -6.41
CA TYR A 3 -9.77 3.09 -6.27
C TYR A 3 -9.73 4.57 -5.95
N SER A 4 -8.70 5.02 -5.22
CA SER A 4 -8.61 6.41 -4.78
C SER A 4 -8.63 7.41 -5.94
N HIS A 5 -7.96 7.08 -7.05
CA HIS A 5 -7.91 7.96 -8.22
C HIS A 5 -9.24 8.03 -8.99
N ASP A 6 -10.21 7.15 -8.70
CA ASP A 6 -11.57 7.26 -9.24
C ASP A 6 -12.46 8.20 -8.41
N ILE A 7 -12.01 8.64 -7.23
CA ILE A 7 -12.81 9.48 -6.31
C ILE A 7 -13.31 10.77 -6.99
N PRO A 8 -12.47 11.56 -7.70
CA PRO A 8 -12.92 12.79 -8.36
C PRO A 8 -14.12 12.56 -9.27
N ASP A 9 -14.06 11.51 -10.09
CA ASP A 9 -15.09 11.17 -11.07
C ASP A 9 -16.35 10.58 -10.42
N VAL A 10 -16.18 9.60 -9.52
CA VAL A 10 -17.30 8.87 -8.90
C VAL A 10 -18.11 9.74 -7.97
N PHE A 11 -17.46 10.66 -7.25
CA PHE A 11 -18.10 11.50 -6.24
C PHE A 11 -18.21 12.98 -6.65
N ASN A 12 -17.83 13.32 -7.89
CA ASN A 12 -17.84 14.69 -8.41
C ASN A 12 -17.09 15.67 -7.50
N VAL A 13 -15.91 15.25 -7.04
CA VAL A 13 -14.97 16.06 -6.24
C VAL A 13 -13.99 16.76 -7.19
N SER A 14 -13.55 17.96 -6.84
CA SER A 14 -12.55 18.67 -7.65
C SER A 14 -11.24 17.87 -7.71
N GLU A 15 -10.79 17.53 -8.93
CA GLU A 15 -9.49 16.88 -9.16
C GLU A 15 -8.35 17.67 -8.51
N LYS A 16 -8.37 19.00 -8.62
CA LYS A 16 -7.40 19.89 -7.96
C LYS A 16 -7.41 19.79 -6.43
N GLU A 17 -8.58 19.67 -5.81
CA GLU A 17 -8.67 19.53 -4.35
C GLU A 17 -8.20 18.14 -3.92
N TYR A 18 -8.57 17.10 -4.67
CA TYR A 18 -8.11 15.74 -4.47
C TYR A 18 -6.58 15.66 -4.56
N ASP A 19 -5.98 16.16 -5.65
CA ASP A 19 -4.53 16.14 -5.87
C ASP A 19 -3.78 16.85 -4.74
N LYS A 20 -4.29 18.02 -4.31
CA LYS A 20 -3.71 18.73 -3.17
C LYS A 20 -3.70 17.86 -1.90
N THR A 21 -4.81 17.19 -1.59
CA THR A 21 -4.88 16.32 -0.41
C THR A 21 -4.03 15.05 -0.55
N TYR A 22 -3.91 14.52 -1.76
CA TYR A 22 -3.05 13.38 -2.07
C TYR A 22 -1.57 13.72 -1.87
N ASP A 23 -1.13 14.87 -2.38
CA ASP A 23 0.24 15.37 -2.21
C ASP A 23 0.55 15.62 -0.72
N GLU A 24 -0.39 16.21 0.02
CA GLU A 24 -0.24 16.44 1.46
C GLU A 24 -0.10 15.11 2.23
N LEU A 25 -0.90 14.10 1.91
CA LEU A 25 -0.79 12.76 2.49
C LEU A 25 0.57 12.12 2.19
N PHE A 26 1.07 12.27 0.96
CA PHE A 26 2.38 11.76 0.59
C PHE A 26 3.49 12.46 1.37
N HIS A 27 3.44 13.79 1.49
CA HIS A 27 4.41 14.56 2.29
C HIS A 27 4.41 14.14 3.76
N LEU A 28 3.24 14.04 4.39
CA LEU A 28 3.11 13.58 5.78
C LEU A 28 3.67 12.17 5.97
N SER A 29 3.50 11.29 4.98
CA SER A 29 4.05 9.94 5.02
C SER A 29 5.59 9.94 5.02
N VAL A 30 6.21 10.80 4.21
CA VAL A 30 7.67 10.98 4.18
C VAL A 30 8.17 11.56 5.51
N GLU A 31 7.52 12.60 6.04
CA GLU A 31 7.87 13.18 7.34
C GLU A 31 7.79 12.15 8.48
N LEU A 32 6.77 11.30 8.47
CA LEU A 32 6.62 10.21 9.43
C LEU A 32 7.79 9.22 9.33
N GLN A 33 8.22 8.85 8.13
CA GLN A 33 9.38 7.98 7.92
C GLN A 33 10.67 8.63 8.48
N GLU A 34 10.86 9.92 8.23
CA GLU A 34 12.01 10.65 8.76
C GLU A 34 12.04 10.67 10.30
N ILE A 35 10.88 10.77 10.95
CA ILE A 35 10.79 10.70 12.41
C ILE A 35 11.30 9.34 12.90
N PHE A 36 10.94 8.23 12.25
CA PHE A 36 11.45 6.90 12.61
C PHE A 36 12.98 6.86 12.50
N ILE A 37 13.54 7.33 11.38
CA ILE A 37 14.99 7.37 11.14
C ILE A 37 15.70 8.23 12.19
N LYS A 38 15.19 9.44 12.47
CA LYS A 38 15.75 10.35 13.50
C LYS A 38 15.74 9.74 14.90
N ASN A 39 14.84 8.81 15.17
CA ASN A 39 14.75 8.08 16.43
C ASN A 39 15.46 6.72 16.40
N ASN A 40 16.36 6.48 15.44
CA ASN A 40 17.10 5.22 15.25
C ASN A 40 16.21 3.99 15.10
N GLN A 41 14.99 4.16 14.59
CA GLN A 41 14.14 3.05 14.16
C GLN A 41 14.45 2.70 12.71
N GLU A 42 14.32 1.41 12.38
CA GLU A 42 14.50 0.97 11.00
C GLU A 42 13.48 1.67 10.08
N PRO A 43 13.91 2.22 8.93
CA PRO A 43 12.99 2.79 7.98
C PRO A 43 12.13 1.70 7.34
N TRP A 44 10.82 1.89 7.40
CA TRP A 44 9.86 1.11 6.63
C TRP A 44 9.89 1.52 5.15
N TYR A 45 9.48 0.64 4.24
CA TYR A 45 9.46 0.88 2.79
C TYR A 45 8.05 1.03 2.22
N SER A 46 7.05 0.58 2.96
CA SER A 46 5.63 0.76 2.66
C SER A 46 4.84 0.79 3.97
N PHE A 47 3.59 1.23 3.92
CA PHE A 47 2.65 0.97 5.01
C PHE A 47 1.25 0.70 4.45
N ASP A 48 0.52 -0.18 5.11
CA ASP A 48 -0.91 -0.38 4.86
C ASP A 48 -1.68 0.42 5.92
N MET A 49 -2.55 1.32 5.49
CA MET A 49 -3.43 2.09 6.37
C MET A 49 -4.88 1.64 6.18
N ILE A 50 -5.49 1.16 7.25
CA ILE A 50 -6.89 0.73 7.28
C ILE A 50 -7.66 1.68 8.19
N VAL A 51 -8.67 2.35 7.63
CA VAL A 51 -9.53 3.31 8.34
C VAL A 51 -10.96 2.77 8.35
N THR A 52 -11.59 2.72 9.53
CA THR A 52 -13.00 2.33 9.67
C THR A 52 -13.92 3.55 9.61
N SER A 53 -15.22 3.32 9.36
CA SER A 53 -16.24 4.38 9.41
C SER A 53 -16.40 5.03 10.79
N GLU A 54 -15.96 4.35 11.85
CA GLU A 54 -15.90 4.90 13.22
C GLU A 54 -14.67 5.80 13.45
N GLY A 55 -13.81 5.97 12.44
CA GLY A 55 -12.56 6.73 12.53
C GLY A 55 -11.42 5.98 13.22
N LYS A 56 -11.53 4.65 13.41
CA LYS A 56 -10.41 3.85 13.93
C LYS A 56 -9.39 3.63 12.82
N VAL A 57 -8.12 3.89 13.13
CA VAL A 57 -7.01 3.72 12.19
C VAL A 57 -6.11 2.58 12.66
N LYS A 58 -5.76 1.70 11.73
CA LYS A 58 -4.74 0.67 11.91
C LYS A 58 -3.67 0.85 10.84
N ILE A 59 -2.41 0.94 11.26
CA ILE A 59 -1.27 1.08 10.35
C ILE A 59 -0.37 -0.14 10.50
N HIS A 60 0.03 -0.73 9.37
CA HIS A 60 1.01 -1.79 9.29
C HIS A 60 2.21 -1.31 8.50
N TYR A 61 3.36 -1.15 9.14
CA TYR A 61 4.60 -0.81 8.45
C TYR A 61 5.22 -2.05 7.80
N GLY A 62 5.55 -1.94 6.52
CA GLY A 62 6.19 -2.98 5.73
C GLY A 62 7.67 -2.69 5.53
N TYR A 63 8.51 -3.69 5.84
CA TYR A 63 9.98 -3.60 5.74
C TYR A 63 10.53 -4.31 4.51
N THR A 64 9.66 -4.95 3.73
CA THR A 64 10.02 -5.62 2.48
C THR A 64 10.43 -4.60 1.41
N LYS A 65 11.65 -4.76 0.88
CA LYS A 65 12.21 -3.89 -0.17
C LYS A 65 11.69 -4.29 -1.55
N TRP A 66 10.40 -4.09 -1.81
CA TRP A 66 9.77 -4.49 -3.07
C TRP A 66 10.46 -3.96 -4.32
N TYR A 67 11.11 -2.80 -4.24
CA TYR A 67 11.89 -2.21 -5.35
C TYR A 67 13.14 -3.03 -5.73
N GLN A 68 13.57 -3.98 -4.89
CA GLN A 68 14.64 -4.95 -5.18
C GLN A 68 14.11 -6.26 -5.76
N SER A 69 12.78 -6.42 -5.83
CA SER A 69 12.13 -7.60 -6.41
C SER A 69 11.84 -7.41 -7.90
N THR A 70 11.39 -8.48 -8.55
CA THR A 70 10.87 -8.44 -9.92
C THR A 70 9.39 -8.04 -9.99
N PHE A 71 8.72 -7.85 -8.84
CA PHE A 71 7.28 -7.56 -8.77
C PHE A 71 7.01 -6.08 -9.03
N GLY A 72 6.26 -5.80 -10.10
CA GLY A 72 5.96 -4.45 -10.55
C GLY A 72 4.90 -3.75 -9.69
N PRO A 73 4.55 -2.48 -10.01
CA PRO A 73 3.46 -1.77 -9.36
C PRO A 73 2.12 -2.52 -9.41
N ASN A 74 1.73 -3.06 -10.58
CA ASN A 74 0.46 -3.77 -10.73
C ASN A 74 0.43 -5.07 -9.91
N ASP A 75 1.53 -5.83 -9.90
CA ASP A 75 1.63 -7.05 -9.07
C ASP A 75 1.38 -6.75 -7.60
N ARG A 76 1.89 -5.60 -7.11
CA ARG A 76 1.70 -5.15 -5.72
C ARG A 76 0.26 -4.73 -5.42
N VAL A 77 -0.42 -4.08 -6.37
CA VAL A 77 -1.86 -3.79 -6.24
C VAL A 77 -2.66 -5.09 -6.18
N ASP A 78 -2.43 -6.01 -7.12
CA ASP A 78 -3.12 -7.30 -7.17
C ASP A 78 -2.89 -8.13 -5.89
N TYR A 79 -1.66 -8.15 -5.38
CA TYR A 79 -1.32 -8.83 -4.14
C TYR A 79 -1.98 -8.19 -2.91
N PHE A 80 -2.07 -6.86 -2.85
CA PHE A 80 -2.81 -6.15 -1.79
C PHE A 80 -4.30 -6.53 -1.80
N GLU A 81 -4.91 -6.55 -2.97
CA GLU A 81 -6.32 -6.95 -3.15
C GLU A 81 -6.55 -8.42 -2.74
N TYR A 82 -5.61 -9.30 -3.07
CA TYR A 82 -5.63 -10.71 -2.63
C TYR A 82 -5.57 -10.83 -1.11
N LYS A 83 -4.66 -10.09 -0.46
CA LYS A 83 -4.41 -10.14 0.98
C LYS A 83 -5.55 -9.55 1.82
N TYR A 84 -6.15 -8.45 1.36
CA TYR A 84 -7.08 -7.66 2.20
C TYR A 84 -8.49 -7.51 1.65
N LEU A 85 -8.69 -7.63 0.34
CA LEU A 85 -9.99 -7.35 -0.29
C LEU A 85 -10.69 -8.62 -0.82
N GLY A 86 -10.11 -9.79 -0.57
CA GLY A 86 -10.69 -11.08 -0.94
C GLY A 86 -10.64 -11.37 -2.44
N LYS A 87 -9.74 -10.73 -3.19
CA LYS A 87 -9.49 -11.09 -4.59
C LYS A 87 -9.14 -12.58 -4.68
N LYS A 88 -9.68 -13.26 -5.69
CA LYS A 88 -9.28 -14.63 -6.03
C LYS A 88 -8.37 -14.57 -7.25
N PRO A 89 -7.32 -15.40 -7.32
CA PRO A 89 -6.52 -15.51 -8.53
C PRO A 89 -7.42 -15.87 -9.73
N SER A 90 -7.25 -15.16 -10.83
CA SER A 90 -7.93 -15.37 -12.10
C SER A 90 -7.45 -16.64 -12.81
N ASN A 91 -6.20 -17.05 -12.57
CA ASN A 91 -5.57 -18.24 -13.14
C ASN A 91 -4.41 -18.74 -12.27
N GLU A 92 -3.87 -19.91 -12.62
CA GLU A 92 -2.79 -20.56 -11.85
C GLU A 92 -1.47 -19.77 -11.86
N ASN A 93 -1.17 -19.02 -12.93
CA ASN A 93 0.03 -18.18 -12.98
C ASN A 93 -0.05 -17.03 -11.97
N GLU A 94 -1.21 -16.38 -11.86
CA GLU A 94 -1.45 -15.34 -10.86
C GLU A 94 -1.43 -15.91 -9.45
N ARG A 95 -2.03 -17.09 -9.24
CA ARG A 95 -1.94 -17.78 -7.94
C ARG A 95 -0.49 -18.02 -7.55
N ARG A 96 0.32 -18.60 -8.46
CA ARG A 96 1.74 -18.86 -8.20
C ARG A 96 2.49 -17.56 -7.90
N LYS A 97 2.21 -16.49 -8.64
CA LYS A 97 2.80 -15.17 -8.38
C LYS A 97 2.46 -14.66 -6.97
N PHE A 98 1.22 -14.80 -6.50
CA PHE A 98 0.87 -14.40 -5.14
C PHE A 98 1.58 -15.22 -4.07
N GLU A 99 1.77 -16.53 -4.27
CA GLU A 99 2.57 -17.34 -3.35
C GLU A 99 4.05 -16.92 -3.37
N GLU A 100 4.65 -16.67 -4.54
CA GLU A 100 6.02 -16.15 -4.66
C GLU A 100 6.19 -14.79 -3.95
N MET A 101 5.21 -13.90 -4.09
CA MET A 101 5.19 -12.60 -3.40
C MET A 101 5.07 -12.76 -1.89
N LYS A 102 4.24 -13.70 -1.43
CA LYS A 102 4.07 -14.00 -0.01
C LYS A 102 5.35 -14.56 0.61
N GLU A 103 6.00 -15.50 -0.06
CA GLU A 103 7.30 -16.03 0.36
C GLU A 103 8.37 -14.93 0.41
N TYR A 104 8.40 -14.06 -0.61
CA TYR A 104 9.31 -12.91 -0.64
C TYR A 104 9.04 -11.95 0.53
N GLU A 105 7.77 -11.64 0.81
CA GLU A 105 7.38 -10.81 1.96
C GLU A 105 7.82 -11.45 3.28
N GLU A 106 7.60 -12.76 3.48
CA GLU A 106 7.97 -13.48 4.70
C GLU A 106 9.48 -13.56 4.94
N GLN A 107 10.27 -13.78 3.88
CA GLN A 107 11.74 -13.84 3.97
C GLN A 107 12.39 -12.47 4.21
N ASN A 108 11.68 -11.39 3.86
CA ASN A 108 12.17 -10.01 3.96
C ASN A 108 11.39 -9.19 5.01
N LYS A 109 10.73 -9.85 5.96
CA LYS A 109 10.24 -9.22 7.20
C LYS A 109 11.43 -9.08 8.14
N SER A 110 11.87 -7.83 8.38
CA SER A 110 12.83 -7.53 9.45
C SER A 110 12.14 -7.46 10.81
#